data_AF-A0A944V4S2-F1
#
_entry.id   AF-A0A944V4S2-F1
#
_cell.length_a   1.000
_cell.length_b   1.000
_cell.length_c   1.000
_cell.angle_alpha   90.00
_cell.angle_beta   90.00
_cell.angle_gamma   90.00
#
_symmetry.space_group_name_H-M   'P 1'
#
loop_
_entity.id
_entity.type
_entity.pdbx_description
1 polymer ?
#
loop_
_entity_poly.entity_id
_entity_poly.type
_entity_poly.pdbx_seq_one_letter_code
_entity_poly.pdbx_strand_id
1 'polypeptide(L)' 'MSALNNDIKYLKGVGEFRSKLLNKLNIFTIGDLLEHFPR' A
#
# COMPACT_ATOMS: atom_id res chain seq x y z
N MET A 1 -0.36 18.05 3.58
CA MET A 1 -1.31 17.14 2.90
C MET A 1 -0.71 15.74 2.97
N SER A 2 -1.17 14.91 3.90
CA SER A 2 -0.46 13.67 4.29
C SER A 2 -0.45 12.64 3.17
N ALA A 3 0.72 12.43 2.56
CA ALA A 3 0.96 11.42 1.54
C ALA A 3 0.62 9.99 1.98
N LEU A 4 0.40 9.76 3.28
CA LEU A 4 0.04 8.45 3.84
C LEU A 4 -1.32 7.92 3.39
N ASN A 5 -2.27 8.79 3.04
CA ASN A 5 -3.59 8.38 2.53
C ASN A 5 -3.62 8.13 1.02
N ASN A 6 -2.47 8.23 0.34
CA ASN A 6 -2.43 7.92 -1.09
C ASN A 6 -2.56 6.42 -1.30
N ASP A 7 -3.27 6.08 -2.38
CA ASP A 7 -3.45 4.72 -2.87
C ASP A 7 -2.07 4.07 -3.15
N ILE A 8 -1.89 2.84 -2.69
CA ILE A 8 -0.62 2.12 -2.76
C ILE A 8 -0.09 1.98 -4.19
N LYS A 9 -0.97 2.02 -5.20
CA LYS A 9 -0.59 1.96 -6.63
C LYS A 9 0.30 3.12 -7.10
N TYR A 10 0.31 4.24 -6.38
CA TYR A 10 1.16 5.39 -6.70
C TYR A 10 2.56 5.27 -6.10
N LEU A 11 2.79 4.28 -5.23
CA LEU A 11 4.12 4.00 -4.70
C LEU A 11 5.00 3.45 -5.82
N LYS A 12 6.16 4.09 -6.04
CA LYS A 12 7.13 3.66 -7.05
C LYS A 12 7.54 2.20 -6.80
N GLY A 13 7.24 1.32 -7.76
CA GLY A 13 7.51 -0.11 -7.65
C GLY A 13 6.30 -0.94 -7.19
N VAL A 14 5.18 -0.34 -6.85
CA VAL A 14 3.88 -1.01 -6.63
C VAL A 14 2.97 -0.67 -7.80
N GLY A 15 3.05 -1.45 -8.87
CA GLY A 15 2.08 -1.38 -9.97
C GLY A 15 0.76 -2.07 -9.62
N GLU A 16 -0.17 -2.13 -10.57
CA GLU A 16 -1.50 -2.75 -10.40
C GLU A 16 -1.47 -4.20 -9.91
N PHE A 17 -0.46 -4.97 -10.31
CA PHE A 17 -0.34 -6.37 -9.88
C PHE A 17 -0.05 -6.47 -8.37
N ARG A 18 0.86 -5.63 -7.86
CA ARG A 18 1.24 -5.63 -6.44
C ARG A 18 0.15 -4.97 -5.60
N SER A 19 -0.53 -3.93 -6.09
CA SER A 19 -1.67 -3.35 -5.38
C SER A 19 -2.80 -4.35 -5.20
N LYS A 20 -3.09 -5.20 -6.20
CA LYS A 20 -4.07 -6.29 -6.06
C LYS A 20 -3.68 -7.34 -5.01
N LEU A 21 -2.39 -7.65 -4.87
CA LEU A 21 -1.90 -8.55 -3.82
C LEU A 21 -2.04 -7.92 -2.44
N LEU A 22 -1.66 -6.64 -2.30
CA LEU A 22 -1.75 -5.87 -1.06
C LEU A 22 -3.20 -5.64 -0.63
N ASN A 23 -4.11 -5.40 -1.57
CA ASN A 23 -5.54 -5.30 -1.30
C ASN A 23 -6.13 -6.59 -0.70
N LYS A 24 -5.61 -7.78 -1.07
CA LYS A 24 -6.03 -9.04 -0.44
C LYS A 24 -5.58 -9.16 1.01
N LEU A 25 -4.53 -8.43 1.40
CA LEU A 25 -4.01 -8.34 2.75
C LEU A 25 -4.66 -7.17 3.54
N ASN A 26 -5.69 -6.53 2.97
CA ASN A 26 -6.31 -5.30 3.48
C ASN A 26 -5.38 -4.08 3.56
N ILE A 27 -4.36 -4.02 2.71
CA ILE A 27 -3.43 -2.89 2.62
C ILE A 27 -3.79 -2.08 1.38
N PHE A 28 -4.41 -0.92 1.57
CA PHE A 28 -4.89 -0.07 0.47
C PHE A 28 -4.09 1.23 0.35
N THR A 29 -3.58 1.72 1.47
CA THR A 29 -2.86 2.98 1.55
C THR A 29 -1.40 2.79 1.92
N ILE A 30 -0.60 3.83 1.68
CA ILE A 30 0.81 3.85 2.10
C ILE A 30 0.92 3.78 3.63
N GLY A 31 -0.03 4.37 4.36
CA GLY A 31 -0.11 4.24 5.82
C GLY A 31 -0.25 2.79 6.28
N ASP A 32 -1.19 2.05 5.70
CA ASP A 32 -1.42 0.65 6.04
C ASP A 32 -0.17 -0.21 5.80
N LEU A 33 0.60 0.10 4.75
CA LEU A 33 1.83 -0.63 4.44
C LEU A 33 2.95 -0.33 5.44
N LEU A 34 3.00 0.89 5.99
CA LEU A 34 3.97 1.26 7.03
C LEU A 34 3.66 0.61 8.38
N GLU A 35 2.38 0.40 8.70
CA GLU A 35 1.94 -0.26 9.94
C GLU A 35 1.96 -1.79 9.84
N HIS A 36 2.15 -2.34 8.63
CA HIS A 36 2.23 -3.78 8.41
C HIS A 36 3.67 -4.30 8.54
N PHE A 37 4.08 -4.62 9.77
CA PHE A 37 5.41 -5.16 10.05
C PHE A 37 5.49 -6.68 9.82
N PRO A 38 6.54 -7.18 9.13
CA PRO A 38 6.80 -8.62 9.06
C PRO A 38 7.19 -9.16 10.45
N ARG A 39 6.77 -10.38 10.75
CA ARG A 39 7.17 -11.12 11.97
C ARG A 39 8.62 -11.58 11.92
#